data_AF-A0A2D1ST93-F1
#
_entry.id   AF-A0A2D1ST93-F1
#
_cell.length_a   1.000
_cell.length_b   1.000
_cell.length_c   1.000
_cell.angle_alpha   90.00
_cell.angle_beta   90.00
_cell.angle_gamma   90.00
#
_symmetry.space_group_name_H-M   'P 1'
#
loop_
_entity.id
_entity.type
_entity.pdbx_description
1 polymer ?
#
loop_
_entity_poly.entity_id
_entity_poly.type
_entity_poly.pdbx_seq_one_letter_code
_entity_poly.pdbx_strand_id
1 'polypeptide(L)'
;MHPVDLLFLIGIAIIVLIAVVITLIIFRKRRKLARIIVSIIVGSYIVFFAIYPTIRSNIHAQRYDGLEEYLQNTYPTEEFYIESRDYDNVIQLGDFYVSNKSTPNRGVVYRVKKGGEIIQLEGSWQKYH
;
A
#
# COMPACT_ATOMS: atom_id res chain seq x y z
N MET A 1 -0.75 0.40 12.14
CA MET A 1 0.36 0.81 11.24
C MET A 1 1.46 -0.21 11.39
N HIS A 2 1.96 -0.78 10.29
CA HIS A 2 3.01 -1.78 10.39
C HIS A 2 4.36 -1.16 10.76
N PRO A 3 5.27 -1.93 11.36
CA PRO A 3 6.61 -1.46 11.72
C PRO A 3 7.37 -0.88 10.51
N VAL A 4 7.20 -1.47 9.32
CA VAL A 4 7.83 -1.00 8.08
C VAL A 4 7.21 0.31 7.59
N ASP A 5 5.88 0.47 7.68
CA ASP A 5 5.21 1.73 7.35
C ASP A 5 5.73 2.85 8.27
N LEU A 6 5.97 2.54 9.54
CA LEU A 6 6.53 3.45 10.53
C LEU A 6 7.99 3.80 10.20
N LEU A 7 8.82 2.83 9.79
CA LEU A 7 10.18 3.09 9.31
C LEU A 7 10.20 3.97 8.04
N PHE A 8 9.27 3.74 7.11
CA PHE A 8 9.15 4.54 5.89
C PHE A 8 8.74 5.99 6.22
N LEU A 9 7.79 6.18 7.12
CA LEU A 9 7.36 7.49 7.60
C LEU A 9 8.49 8.22 8.36
N ILE A 10 9.26 7.50 9.19
CA ILE A 10 10.47 8.04 9.84
C ILE A 10 11.51 8.46 8.79
N GLY A 11 11.73 7.65 7.75
CA GLY A 11 12.63 7.99 6.65
C GLY A 11 12.22 9.29 5.95
N ILE A 12 10.93 9.44 5.62
CA ILE A 12 10.39 10.68 5.06
C ILE A 12 10.57 11.85 6.04
N ALA A 13 10.30 11.65 7.32
CA ALA A 13 10.46 12.68 8.34
C ALA A 13 11.91 13.17 8.43
N ILE A 14 12.90 12.28 8.32
CA ILE A 14 14.32 12.63 8.29
C ILE A 14 14.64 13.46 7.03
N ILE A 15 14.13 13.08 5.85
CA ILE A 15 14.33 13.83 4.61
C ILE A 15 13.72 15.24 4.73
N VAL A 16 12.51 15.34 5.27
CA VAL A 16 11.83 16.61 5.54
C VAL A 16 12.65 17.48 6.50
N LEU A 17 13.19 16.88 7.57
CA LEU A 17 14.04 17.58 8.53
C LEU A 17 15.30 18.15 7.86
N ILE A 18 15.97 17.36 7.01
CA ILE A 18 17.14 17.80 6.25
C ILE A 18 16.77 18.97 5.33
N ALA A 19 15.65 18.88 4.61
CA ALA A 19 15.16 19.96 3.74
C ALA A 19 14.88 21.25 4.52
N VAL A 20 14.30 21.15 5.72
CA VAL A 20 14.08 22.29 6.61
C VAL A 20 15.42 22.91 7.04
N VAL A 21 16.38 22.10 7.48
CA VAL A 21 17.71 22.58 7.89
C VAL A 21 18.42 23.29 6.74
N ILE A 22 18.44 22.68 5.55
CA ILE A 22 19.02 23.29 4.35
C ILE A 22 18.34 24.62 4.02
N THR A 23 17.01 24.67 4.06
CA THR A 23 16.24 25.90 3.81
C THR A 23 16.62 27.00 4.79
N LEU A 24 16.77 26.68 6.07
CA LEU A 24 17.18 27.64 7.10
C LEU A 24 18.61 28.16 6.88
N ILE A 25 19.53 27.32 6.41
CA ILE A 25 20.92 27.70 6.09
C ILE A 25 20.95 28.63 4.87
N ILE A 26 20.29 28.24 3.77
CA ILE A 26 20.27 29.01 2.51
C ILE A 26 19.60 30.37 2.71
N PHE A 27 18.45 30.40 3.41
CA PHE A 27 17.67 31.62 3.61
C PHE A 27 17.97 32.32 4.95
N ARG A 28 19.13 32.07 5.56
CA ARG A 28 19.53 32.63 6.86
C ARG A 28 19.41 34.16 6.96
N LYS A 29 19.68 34.88 5.86
CA LYS A 29 19.53 36.35 5.76
C LYS A 29 18.10 36.80 5.47
N ARG A 30 17.27 35.94 4.86
CA ARG A 30 15.87 36.22 4.49
C ARG A 30 14.90 35.39 5.34
N ARG A 31 14.95 35.59 6.66
CA ARG A 31 14.19 34.81 7.66
C ARG A 31 12.67 34.79 7.46
N LYS A 32 12.08 35.81 6.81
CA LYS A 32 10.65 35.80 6.45
C LYS A 32 10.33 34.73 5.40
N LEU A 33 11.13 34.64 4.33
CA LEU A 33 10.97 33.62 3.28
C LEU A 33 11.25 32.22 3.79
N ALA A 34 12.28 32.05 4.63
CA ALA A 34 12.59 30.76 5.24
C ALA A 34 11.40 30.18 6.02
N ARG A 35 10.71 31.02 6.82
CA ARG A 35 9.54 30.60 7.59
C ARG A 35 8.36 30.18 6.71
N ILE A 36 8.12 30.89 5.61
CA ILE A 36 7.05 30.54 4.66
C ILE A 36 7.31 29.17 4.05
N ILE A 37 8.54 28.95 3.54
CA ILE A 37 8.91 27.68 2.90
C ILE A 37 8.84 26.52 3.89
N VAL A 38 9.37 26.69 5.11
CA VAL A 38 9.29 25.66 6.16
C VAL A 38 7.84 25.36 6.53
N SER A 39 6.98 26.38 6.62
CA SER A 39 5.55 26.16 6.91
C SER A 39 4.87 25.35 5.81
N ILE A 40 5.23 25.59 4.54
CA ILE A 40 4.72 24.81 3.40
C ILE A 40 5.21 23.36 3.47
N ILE A 41 6.49 23.13 3.74
CA ILE A 41 7.09 21.78 3.84
C ILE A 41 6.45 20.98 4.98
N VAL A 42 6.31 21.58 6.15
CA VAL A 42 5.71 20.90 7.31
C VAL A 42 4.23 20.69 7.08
N GLY A 43 3.52 21.68 6.54
CA GLY A 43 2.10 21.57 6.21
C GLY A 43 1.82 20.45 5.20
N SER A 44 2.63 20.34 4.15
CA SER A 44 2.47 19.26 3.17
C SER A 44 2.74 17.88 3.76
N TYR A 45 3.71 17.76 4.68
CA TYR A 45 3.98 16.52 5.40
C TYR A 45 2.79 16.10 6.28
N ILE A 46 2.18 17.04 7.01
CA ILE A 46 0.99 16.77 7.84
C ILE A 46 -0.18 16.29 6.96
N VAL A 47 -0.43 16.97 5.85
CA VAL A 47 -1.48 16.59 4.89
C VAL A 47 -1.21 15.20 4.31
N PHE A 48 0.03 14.91 3.92
CA PHE A 48 0.43 13.60 3.43
C PHE A 48 0.16 12.51 4.47
N PHE A 49 0.57 12.73 5.73
CA PHE A 49 0.35 11.78 6.81
C PHE A 49 -1.14 11.50 7.07
N ALA A 50 -1.98 12.53 7.00
CA ALA A 50 -3.42 12.40 7.18
C ALA A 50 -4.10 11.61 6.04
N ILE A 51 -3.63 11.78 4.80
CA ILE A 51 -4.23 11.16 3.61
C ILE A 51 -3.64 9.76 3.32
N TYR A 52 -2.43 9.47 3.80
CA TYR A 52 -1.74 8.19 3.62
C TYR A 52 -2.61 6.94 3.90
N PRO A 53 -3.34 6.81 5.03
CA PRO A 53 -4.18 5.64 5.27
C PRO A 53 -5.29 5.50 4.22
N THR A 54 -5.90 6.61 3.80
CA THR A 54 -6.94 6.62 2.76
C THR A 54 -6.40 6.16 1.41
N ILE A 55 -5.24 6.68 0.99
CA ILE A 55 -4.58 6.25 -0.26
C ILE A 55 -4.32 4.73 -0.22
N ARG A 56 -3.81 4.24 0.90
CA ARG A 56 -3.49 2.82 1.08
C ARG A 56 -4.73 1.94 1.00
N SER A 57 -5.83 2.35 1.63
CA SER A 57 -7.13 1.66 1.54
C SER A 57 -7.66 1.63 0.10
N ASN A 58 -7.61 2.76 -0.61
CA ASN A 58 -8.12 2.86 -1.98
C ASN A 58 -7.31 1.97 -2.95
N ILE A 59 -5.98 1.93 -2.80
CA ILE A 59 -5.14 1.05 -3.62
C ILE A 59 -5.47 -0.42 -3.36
N HIS A 60 -5.78 -0.79 -2.12
CA HIS A 60 -6.16 -2.15 -1.79
C HIS A 60 -7.52 -2.52 -2.39
N ALA A 61 -8.53 -1.66 -2.25
CA ALA A 61 -9.85 -1.84 -2.84
C ALA A 61 -9.79 -1.98 -4.37
N GLN A 62 -9.07 -1.08 -5.06
CA GLN A 62 -8.92 -1.16 -6.52
C GLN A 62 -8.29 -2.48 -6.99
N ARG A 63 -7.36 -3.02 -6.22
CA ARG A 63 -6.71 -4.30 -6.53
C ARG A 63 -7.62 -5.48 -6.24
N TYR A 64 -8.44 -5.39 -5.20
CA TYR A 64 -9.48 -6.36 -4.92
C TYR A 64 -10.48 -6.40 -6.08
N ASP A 65 -11.01 -5.25 -6.49
CA ASP A 65 -11.98 -5.15 -7.58
C ASP A 65 -11.42 -5.72 -8.89
N GLY A 66 -10.17 -5.39 -9.23
CA GLY A 66 -9.52 -5.94 -10.43
C GLY A 66 -9.31 -7.45 -10.37
N LEU A 67 -9.06 -8.02 -9.19
CA LEU A 67 -8.96 -9.47 -9.01
C LEU A 67 -10.33 -10.15 -9.12
N GLU A 68 -11.35 -9.55 -8.51
CA GLU A 68 -12.72 -10.06 -8.58
C GLU A 68 -13.21 -10.10 -10.03
N GLU A 69 -13.01 -9.02 -10.79
CA GLU A 69 -13.35 -8.96 -12.22
C GLU A 69 -12.61 -10.04 -13.02
N TYR A 70 -11.31 -10.24 -12.77
CA TYR A 70 -10.53 -11.28 -13.44
C TYR A 70 -11.06 -12.69 -13.14
N LEU A 71 -11.40 -12.99 -11.90
CA LEU A 71 -11.92 -14.30 -11.50
C LEU A 71 -13.31 -14.56 -12.11
N GLN A 72 -14.20 -13.57 -12.11
CA GLN A 72 -15.52 -13.69 -12.73
C GLN A 72 -15.44 -13.90 -14.25
N ASN A 73 -14.49 -13.23 -14.92
CA ASN A 73 -14.29 -13.40 -16.36
C ASN A 73 -13.61 -14.74 -16.71
N THR A 74 -12.70 -15.22 -15.87
CA THR A 74 -11.95 -16.46 -16.12
C THR A 74 -12.75 -17.71 -15.74
N TYR A 75 -13.52 -17.65 -14.65
CA TYR A 75 -14.29 -18.77 -14.09
C TYR A 75 -15.74 -18.34 -13.79
N PRO A 76 -16.56 -18.07 -14.82
CA PRO A 76 -17.88 -17.44 -14.66
C PRO A 76 -18.91 -18.28 -13.91
N THR A 77 -18.68 -19.59 -13.79
CA THR A 77 -19.57 -20.53 -13.08
C THR A 77 -19.10 -20.85 -11.67
N GLU A 78 -17.96 -20.30 -11.25
CA GLU A 78 -17.39 -20.56 -9.93
C GLU A 78 -17.53 -19.34 -9.02
N GLU A 79 -17.83 -19.59 -7.76
CA GLU A 79 -17.80 -18.55 -6.73
C GLU A 79 -16.53 -18.70 -5.90
N PHE A 80 -15.91 -17.57 -5.56
CA PHE A 80 -14.69 -17.53 -4.78
C PHE A 80 -14.88 -16.79 -3.46
N TYR A 81 -14.16 -17.24 -2.43
CA TYR A 81 -13.83 -16.44 -1.26
C TYR A 81 -12.48 -15.78 -1.51
N ILE A 82 -12.46 -14.45 -1.48
CA ILE A 82 -11.26 -13.63 -1.62
C ILE A 82 -10.94 -13.07 -0.25
N GLU A 83 -9.89 -13.58 0.37
CA GLU A 83 -9.38 -13.08 1.64
C GLU A 83 -8.12 -12.26 1.39
N SER A 84 -8.15 -11.02 1.86
CA SER A 84 -6.93 -10.22 1.95
C SER A 84 -6.01 -10.91 2.94
N ARG A 85 -4.81 -11.27 2.47
CA ARG A 85 -3.80 -11.84 3.36
C ARG A 85 -3.19 -10.68 4.13
N ASP A 86 -3.72 -10.42 5.32
CA ASP A 86 -3.28 -9.29 6.11
C ASP A 86 -1.84 -9.52 6.59
N TYR A 87 -0.96 -8.67 6.07
CA TYR A 87 0.07 -7.98 6.84
C TYR A 87 1.16 -8.85 7.51
N ASP A 88 1.97 -9.52 6.68
CA ASP A 88 3.35 -9.80 7.06
C ASP A 88 4.34 -9.44 5.94
N ASN A 89 5.49 -8.91 6.34
CA ASN A 89 6.33 -7.93 5.62
C ASN A 89 7.04 -8.43 4.34
N VAL A 90 6.65 -9.57 3.79
CA VAL A 90 7.17 -10.16 2.54
C VAL A 90 6.15 -10.05 1.39
N ILE A 91 4.90 -9.75 1.72
CA ILE A 91 3.74 -9.85 0.84
C ILE A 91 3.33 -8.43 0.42
N GLN A 92 3.37 -8.16 -0.89
CA GLN A 92 3.11 -6.84 -1.46
C GLN A 92 1.62 -6.50 -1.31
N LEU A 93 1.25 -5.21 -1.15
CA LEU A 93 -0.16 -4.82 -1.32
C LEU A 93 -0.63 -5.40 -2.66
N GLY A 94 -1.74 -6.14 -2.66
CA GLY A 94 -2.26 -6.81 -3.85
C GLY A 94 -2.17 -8.33 -3.81
N ASP A 95 -1.62 -8.94 -2.76
CA ASP A 95 -1.70 -10.38 -2.59
C ASP A 95 -3.02 -10.77 -1.90
N PHE A 96 -3.75 -11.68 -2.52
CA PHE A 96 -5.05 -12.16 -2.04
C PHE A 96 -5.05 -13.68 -2.07
N TYR A 97 -5.54 -14.28 -0.99
CA TYR A 97 -5.86 -15.69 -0.99
C TYR A 97 -7.25 -15.89 -1.61
N VAL A 98 -7.34 -16.79 -2.56
CA VAL A 98 -8.56 -17.08 -3.30
C VAL A 98 -8.86 -18.56 -3.17
N SER A 99 -10.01 -18.91 -2.63
CA SER A 99 -10.50 -20.29 -2.55
C SER A 99 -11.87 -20.40 -3.20
N ASN A 100 -12.17 -21.53 -3.85
CA ASN A 100 -13.49 -21.76 -4.42
C ASN A 100 -14.47 -22.10 -3.28
N LYS A 101 -15.66 -21.48 -3.27
CA LYS A 101 -16.67 -21.71 -2.21
C LYS A 101 -17.13 -23.17 -2.13
N SER A 102 -17.08 -23.90 -3.24
CA SER A 102 -17.41 -25.33 -3.31
C SER A 102 -16.30 -26.23 -2.74
N THR A 103 -15.05 -25.76 -2.73
CA THR A 103 -13.89 -26.49 -2.19
C THR A 103 -12.99 -25.58 -1.34
N PRO A 104 -13.52 -25.01 -0.23
CA PRO A 104 -12.87 -23.91 0.50
C PRO A 104 -11.54 -24.30 1.14
N ASN A 105 -11.29 -25.60 1.35
CA ASN A 105 -10.04 -26.13 1.90
C ASN A 105 -8.87 -26.11 0.90
N ARG A 106 -9.10 -25.62 -0.33
CA ARG A 106 -8.09 -25.42 -1.37
C ARG A 106 -8.21 -24.01 -1.92
N GLY A 107 -7.10 -23.31 -1.91
CA GLY A 107 -7.01 -21.99 -2.51
C GLY A 107 -5.61 -21.74 -3.04
N VAL A 108 -5.47 -20.61 -3.71
CA VAL A 108 -4.24 -20.14 -4.34
C VAL A 108 -4.05 -18.67 -4.00
N VAL A 109 -2.82 -18.18 -4.13
CA VAL A 109 -2.52 -16.76 -3.89
C VAL A 109 -2.34 -16.06 -5.21
N TYR A 110 -3.13 -15.00 -5.42
CA TYR A 110 -2.98 -14.08 -6.54
C TYR A 110 -2.32 -12.79 -6.06
N ARG A 111 -1.40 -12.26 -6.87
CA ARG A 111 -0.77 -10.95 -6.71
C ARG A 111 -1.22 -10.01 -7.80
N VAL A 112 -1.80 -8.88 -7.41
CA VAL A 112 -2.20 -7.78 -8.29
C VAL A 112 -1.15 -6.67 -8.21
N LYS A 113 -0.34 -6.54 -9.28
CA LYS A 113 0.73 -5.53 -9.36
C LYS A 113 0.17 -4.12 -9.55
N LYS A 114 1.04 -3.12 -9.39
CA LYS A 114 0.73 -1.68 -9.58
C LYS A 114 0.20 -1.32 -10.99
N GLY A 115 0.35 -2.20 -11.98
CA GLY A 115 -0.17 -2.02 -13.35
C GLY A 115 -1.44 -2.84 -13.67
N GLY A 116 -2.07 -3.47 -12.68
CA GLY A 116 -3.23 -4.34 -12.90
C GLY A 116 -2.89 -5.74 -13.42
N GLU A 117 -1.61 -6.04 -13.64
CA GLU A 117 -1.15 -7.39 -13.95
C GLU A 117 -1.41 -8.32 -12.76
N ILE A 118 -2.14 -9.42 -13.01
CA ILE A 118 -2.52 -10.42 -12.01
C ILE A 118 -1.67 -11.67 -12.22
N ILE A 119 -1.02 -12.13 -11.17
CA ILE A 119 -0.12 -13.29 -11.21
C ILE A 119 -0.49 -14.26 -10.11
N GLN A 120 -0.66 -15.52 -10.46
CA GLN A 120 -0.76 -16.58 -9.47
C GLN A 120 0.65 -16.92 -8.95
N LEU A 121 0.87 -16.85 -7.64
CA LEU A 121 2.14 -17.22 -7.04
C LEU A 121 2.26 -18.76 -6.99
N GLU A 122 3.32 -19.30 -7.60
CA GLU A 122 3.60 -20.74 -7.65
C GLU A 122 3.77 -21.33 -6.23
N GLY A 123 3.21 -22.53 -6.00
CA GLY A 123 3.28 -23.25 -4.72
C GLY A 123 2.13 -22.99 -3.73
N SER A 124 1.07 -22.28 -4.12
CA SER A 124 0.04 -21.79 -3.20
C SER A 124 -1.11 -22.75 -2.85
N TRP A 125 -1.03 -24.05 -3.14
CA TRP A 125 -1.97 -25.05 -2.60
C TRP A 125 -1.68 -25.32 -1.11
N GLN A 126 -1.86 -24.34 -0.25
CA GLN A 126 -1.80 -24.57 1.20
C GLN A 126 -3.14 -25.12 1.66
N LYS A 127 -3.12 -26.38 2.12
CA LYS A 127 -4.21 -26.98 2.89
C LYS A 127 -4.34 -26.17 4.18
N TYR A 128 -5.53 -25.63 4.43
CA TYR A 128 -5.90 -25.12 5.75
C TYR A 128 -5.97 -26.33 6.72
N HIS A 129 -5.29 -26.22 7.87
CA HIS A 129 -5.43 -27.13 9.01
C HIS A 129 -6.03 -26.37 10.18
#